data_AF-A0A7W3ZQK3-F1
#
_entry.id   AF-A0A7W3ZQK3-F1
#
_cell.length_a   1.000
_cell.length_b   1.000
_cell.length_c   1.000
_cell.angle_alpha   90.00
_cell.angle_beta   90.00
_cell.angle_gamma   90.00
#
_symmetry.space_group_name_H-M   'P 1'
#
loop_
_entity.id
_entity.type
_entity.pdbx_description
1 polymer ?
#
loop_
_entity_poly.entity_id
_entity_poly.type
_entity_poly.pdbx_seq_one_letter_code
_entity_poly.pdbx_strand_id
1 'polypeptide(L)'
;YGQAWDQINKALYPVGHPYHHGVIGSMNDLNAASLDDVKTWFRTWYGPNNAVLVLAGDIDLATAKEKVARYFGSIPAGPTMAQPAVNVAKRSADTRETMTDKVPQARIYRAWNVPQVGTADIDQLQLFSEVLGGAKSSRLSQRLQH
;
A
#
# COMPACT_ATOMS: atom_id res chain seq x y z
N TYR A 1 17.62 4.79 3.39
CA TYR A 1 16.43 3.95 3.09
C TYR A 1 15.32 4.79 2.46
N GLY A 2 15.01 5.96 3.02
CA GLY A 2 13.83 6.75 2.64
C GLY A 2 13.70 7.08 1.15
N GLN A 3 14.79 7.42 0.46
CA GLN A 3 14.72 7.83 -0.95
C GLN A 3 14.60 6.67 -1.94
N ALA A 4 15.03 5.45 -1.58
CA ALA A 4 15.03 4.33 -2.52
C ALA A 4 13.61 3.95 -2.96
N TRP A 5 12.64 3.96 -2.05
CA TRP A 5 11.25 3.65 -2.36
C TRP A 5 10.59 4.70 -3.25
N ASP A 6 10.90 5.98 -3.03
CA ASP A 6 10.40 7.05 -3.90
C ASP A 6 10.92 6.90 -5.34
N GLN A 7 12.21 6.58 -5.51
CA GLN A 7 12.77 6.31 -6.84
C GLN A 7 12.19 5.04 -7.47
N ILE A 8 12.03 3.96 -6.71
CA ILE A 8 11.40 2.72 -7.21
C ILE A 8 9.96 3.01 -7.68
N ASN A 9 9.17 3.77 -6.90
CA ASN A 9 7.81 4.14 -7.27
C ASN A 9 7.76 4.94 -8.57
N LYS A 10 8.62 5.96 -8.71
CA LYS A 10 8.73 6.78 -9.93
C LYS A 10 9.16 5.96 -11.15
N ALA A 11 10.07 5.01 -10.95
CA ALA A 11 10.55 4.14 -12.02
C ALA A 11 9.52 3.07 -12.45
N LEU A 12 8.63 2.65 -11.54
CA LEU A 12 7.63 1.61 -11.81
C LEU A 12 6.31 2.14 -12.36
N TYR A 13 5.89 3.31 -11.91
CA TYR A 13 4.56 3.85 -12.21
C TYR A 13 4.68 5.14 -13.02
N PRO A 14 3.86 5.34 -14.08
CA PRO A 14 3.92 6.56 -14.87
C PRO A 14 3.40 7.77 -14.07
N VAL A 15 3.80 8.97 -14.51
CA VAL A 15 3.28 10.22 -13.95
C VAL A 15 1.76 10.25 -14.03
N GLY A 16 1.10 10.59 -12.92
CA GLY A 16 -0.37 10.57 -12.77
C GLY A 16 -0.92 9.28 -12.18
N HIS A 17 -0.13 8.21 -12.08
CA HIS A 17 -0.54 6.99 -11.37
C HIS A 17 -0.47 7.23 -9.84
N PRO A 18 -1.46 6.79 -9.03
CA PRO A 18 -1.48 7.03 -7.58
C PRO A 18 -0.26 6.48 -6.80
N TYR A 19 0.40 5.45 -7.35
CA TYR A 19 1.62 4.86 -6.77
C TYR A 19 2.92 5.47 -7.30
N HIS A 20 2.86 6.54 -8.12
CA HIS A 20 4.05 7.22 -8.62
C HIS A 20 4.85 7.93 -7.52
N HIS A 21 4.21 8.28 -6.40
CA HIS A 21 4.84 8.93 -5.26
C HIS A 21 4.66 8.11 -3.97
N GLY A 22 5.46 8.43 -2.95
CA GLY A 22 5.29 7.86 -1.62
C GLY A 22 4.01 8.32 -0.93
N VAL A 23 3.58 7.56 0.08
CA VAL A 23 2.38 7.87 0.89
C VAL A 23 2.48 9.23 1.57
N ILE A 24 3.68 9.64 1.97
CA ILE A 24 3.92 10.94 2.64
C ILE A 24 3.77 12.14 1.68
N GLY A 25 3.74 11.91 0.37
CA GLY A 25 3.69 12.97 -0.64
C GLY A 25 5.02 13.70 -0.82
N SER A 26 4.98 14.87 -1.46
CA SER A 26 6.15 15.74 -1.63
C SER A 26 6.20 16.87 -0.60
N MET A 27 7.38 17.42 -0.34
CA MET A 27 7.51 18.61 0.53
C MET A 27 6.71 19.81 0.00
N ASN A 28 6.56 19.92 -1.33
CA ASN A 28 5.76 20.98 -1.93
C ASN A 28 4.28 20.81 -1.60
N ASP A 29 3.76 19.59 -1.70
CA ASP A 29 2.35 19.30 -1.36
C ASP A 29 2.10 19.52 0.14
N LEU A 30 3.03 19.08 1.00
CA LEU A 30 2.94 19.27 2.45
C LEU A 30 2.95 20.75 2.85
N ASN A 31 3.80 21.56 2.22
CA ASN A 31 3.87 23.00 2.49
C ASN A 31 2.65 23.77 1.94
N ALA A 32 2.00 23.24 0.89
CA ALA A 32 0.83 23.85 0.28
C ALA A 32 -0.49 23.46 0.98
N ALA A 33 -0.52 22.35 1.73
CA ALA A 33 -1.71 21.84 2.37
C ALA A 33 -2.26 22.80 3.43
N SER A 34 -3.56 23.08 3.37
CA SER A 34 -4.27 23.91 4.33
C SER A 34 -5.07 23.07 5.34
N LEU A 35 -5.48 23.69 6.45
CA LEU A 35 -6.39 23.05 7.41
C LEU A 35 -7.74 22.66 6.76
N ASP A 36 -8.20 23.43 5.80
CA ASP A 36 -9.47 23.17 5.11
C ASP A 36 -9.36 21.98 4.16
N ASP A 37 -8.21 21.74 3.54
CA ASP A 37 -7.95 20.53 2.76
C ASP A 37 -8.08 19.29 3.65
N VAL A 38 -7.46 19.31 4.83
CA VAL A 38 -7.50 18.20 5.81
C VAL A 38 -8.93 17.96 6.30
N LYS A 39 -9.64 19.01 6.70
CA LYS A 39 -11.03 18.90 7.15
C LYS A 39 -11.94 18.37 6.05
N THR A 40 -11.75 18.82 4.82
CA THR A 40 -12.53 18.39 3.67
C THR A 40 -12.26 16.92 3.37
N TRP A 41 -10.99 16.52 3.34
CA TRP A 41 -10.62 15.12 3.15
C TRP A 41 -11.21 14.21 4.23
N PHE A 42 -11.15 14.62 5.51
CA PHE A 42 -11.77 13.88 6.62
C PHE A 42 -13.28 13.73 6.43
N ARG A 43 -14.01 14.81 6.18
CA ARG A 43 -15.47 14.75 5.97
C ARG A 43 -15.87 13.88 4.77
N THR A 44 -15.02 13.83 3.74
CA THR A 44 -15.27 13.05 2.53
C THR A 44 -15.02 11.56 2.75
N TRP A 45 -13.96 11.19 3.47
CA TRP A 45 -13.48 9.80 3.52
C TRP A 45 -13.75 9.08 4.84
N TYR A 46 -13.96 9.78 5.96
CA TYR A 46 -14.16 9.20 7.30
C TYR A 46 -15.65 9.10 7.67
N GLY A 47 -16.40 8.30 6.93
CA GLY A 47 -17.80 7.97 7.21
C GLY A 47 -18.01 6.48 7.52
N PRO A 48 -19.04 6.09 8.28
CA PRO A 48 -19.31 4.69 8.63
C PRO A 48 -19.63 3.81 7.42
N ASN A 49 -20.15 4.40 6.34
CA ASN A 49 -20.36 3.75 5.04
C ASN A 49 -19.07 3.51 4.22
N ASN A 50 -17.91 3.96 4.73
CA ASN A 50 -16.59 3.73 4.14
C ASN A 50 -15.60 3.15 5.18
N ALA A 51 -16.11 2.53 6.25
CA ALA A 51 -15.31 1.96 7.34
C ALA A 51 -15.68 0.50 7.61
N VAL A 52 -14.69 -0.29 8.03
CA VAL A 52 -14.87 -1.67 8.51
C VAL A 52 -14.38 -1.75 9.94
N LEU A 53 -15.24 -2.16 10.87
CA LEU A 53 -14.88 -2.41 12.26
C LEU A 53 -14.66 -3.91 12.46
N VAL A 54 -13.45 -4.29 12.88
CA VAL A 54 -13.07 -5.67 13.15
C VAL A 54 -12.96 -5.88 14.65
N LEU A 55 -13.67 -6.88 15.19
CA LEU A 55 -13.60 -7.31 16.58
C LEU A 55 -13.12 -8.77 16.60
N ALA A 56 -12.05 -9.04 17.35
CA ALA A 56 -11.47 -10.38 17.45
C ALA A 56 -11.07 -10.67 18.90
N GLY A 57 -11.44 -11.85 19.41
CA GLY A 57 -11.21 -12.27 20.79
C GLY A 57 -12.39 -13.08 21.34
N ASP A 58 -12.50 -13.16 22.66
CA ASP A 58 -13.62 -13.79 23.36
C ASP A 58 -14.84 -12.85 23.39
N ILE A 59 -15.55 -12.80 22.26
CA ILE A 59 -16.77 -11.99 22.08
C ILE A 59 -17.73 -12.70 21.14
N ASP A 60 -19.00 -12.81 21.54
CA ASP A 60 -20.04 -13.32 20.67
C ASP A 60 -20.62 -12.22 19.75
N LEU A 61 -21.32 -12.66 18.70
CA LEU A 61 -21.91 -11.77 17.70
C LEU A 61 -22.99 -10.84 18.28
N ALA A 62 -23.75 -11.28 19.27
CA ALA A 62 -24.84 -10.50 19.85
C ALA A 62 -24.28 -9.32 20.66
N THR A 63 -23.33 -9.61 21.55
CA THR A 63 -22.56 -8.66 22.33
C THR A 63 -21.81 -7.68 21.43
N ALA A 64 -21.20 -8.17 20.35
CA ALA A 64 -20.54 -7.32 19.36
C ALA A 64 -21.52 -6.34 18.71
N LYS A 65 -22.65 -6.83 18.18
CA LYS A 65 -23.67 -5.98 17.53
C LYS A 65 -24.23 -4.92 18.48
N GLU A 66 -24.53 -5.29 19.73
CA GLU A 66 -25.02 -4.35 20.74
C GLU A 66 -24.02 -3.22 20.98
N LYS A 67 -22.74 -3.55 21.21
CA LYS A 67 -21.69 -2.55 21.45
C LYS A 67 -21.47 -1.67 20.22
N VAL A 68 -21.42 -2.26 19.02
CA VAL A 68 -21.23 -1.49 17.78
C VAL A 68 -22.39 -0.51 17.57
N ALA A 69 -23.63 -0.97 17.74
CA ALA A 69 -24.79 -0.09 17.65
C ALA A 69 -24.77 1.02 18.72
N ARG A 70 -24.40 0.68 19.96
CA ARG A 70 -24.32 1.64 21.07
C ARG A 70 -23.28 2.74 20.85
N TYR A 71 -22.10 2.40 20.35
CA TYR A 71 -20.98 3.35 20.24
C TYR A 71 -20.88 4.04 18.88
N PHE A 72 -21.31 3.38 17.80
CA PHE A 72 -21.13 3.89 16.43
C PHE A 72 -22.45 4.04 15.66
N GLY A 73 -23.56 3.48 16.14
CA GLY A 73 -24.83 3.44 15.40
C GLY A 73 -25.49 4.80 15.19
N SER A 74 -25.13 5.82 15.97
CA SER A 74 -25.65 7.19 15.82
C SER A 74 -24.86 8.03 14.81
N ILE A 75 -23.74 7.54 14.27
CA ILE A 75 -22.90 8.27 13.32
C ILE A 75 -23.60 8.26 11.94
N PRO A 76 -23.89 9.44 11.34
CA PRO A 76 -24.52 9.48 10.03
C PRO A 76 -23.55 9.03 8.93
N ALA A 77 -24.10 8.53 7.82
CA ALA A 77 -23.31 8.21 6.63
C ALA A 77 -22.66 9.48 6.04
N GLY A 78 -21.43 9.34 5.58
CA GLY A 78 -20.74 10.35 4.79
C GLY A 78 -21.06 10.23 3.28
N PRO A 79 -20.44 11.07 2.44
CA PRO A 79 -20.55 10.95 0.99
C PRO A 79 -20.18 9.56 0.49
N THR A 80 -20.87 9.05 -0.53
CA THR A 80 -20.48 7.79 -1.20
C THR A 80 -19.49 8.11 -2.31
N MET A 81 -18.28 7.56 -2.20
CA MET A 81 -17.22 7.75 -3.19
C MET A 81 -17.11 6.54 -4.11
N ALA A 82 -16.91 6.79 -5.40
CA ALA A 82 -16.58 5.73 -6.34
C ALA A 82 -15.20 5.17 -6.01
N GLN A 83 -15.09 3.83 -5.97
CA GLN A 83 -13.79 3.18 -5.83
C GLN A 83 -12.97 3.41 -7.09
N PRO A 84 -11.68 3.77 -6.99
CA PRO A 84 -10.80 3.90 -8.14
C PRO A 84 -10.78 2.59 -8.94
N ALA A 85 -10.79 2.71 -10.27
CA ALA A 85 -10.61 1.55 -11.13
C ALA A 85 -9.22 0.94 -10.92
N VAL A 86 -9.15 -0.38 -11.05
CA VAL A 86 -7.89 -1.12 -10.99
C VAL A 86 -7.01 -0.68 -12.16
N ASN A 87 -5.80 -0.23 -11.86
CA ASN A 87 -4.83 0.22 -12.84
C ASN A 87 -3.49 -0.48 -12.62
N VAL A 88 -3.34 -1.69 -13.17
CA VAL A 88 -2.04 -2.37 -13.16
C VAL A 88 -1.17 -1.72 -14.23
N ALA A 89 -0.26 -0.84 -13.81
CA ALA A 89 0.61 -0.10 -14.70
C ALA A 89 1.47 -1.05 -15.55
N LYS A 90 1.28 -1.02 -16.87
CA LYS A 90 2.09 -1.79 -17.81
C LYS A 90 3.43 -1.13 -18.02
N ARG A 91 4.48 -1.95 -18.12
CA ARG A 91 5.83 -1.51 -18.47
C ARG A 91 6.19 -2.03 -19.85
N SER A 92 6.56 -1.13 -20.75
CA SER A 92 7.00 -1.46 -22.11
C SER A 92 8.48 -1.82 -22.20
N ALA A 93 9.27 -1.49 -21.18
CA ALA A 93 10.70 -1.75 -21.12
C ALA A 93 11.21 -1.88 -19.67
N ASP A 94 12.32 -2.59 -19.54
CA ASP A 94 13.11 -2.63 -18.31
C ASP A 94 13.82 -1.29 -18.10
N THR A 95 13.94 -0.89 -16.84
CA THR A 95 14.71 0.29 -16.43
C THR A 95 15.73 -0.11 -15.38
N ARG A 96 16.83 0.63 -15.34
CA ARG A 96 17.89 0.46 -14.35
C ARG A 96 18.38 1.81 -13.90
N GLU A 97 18.44 2.00 -12.60
CA GLU A 97 18.89 3.23 -11.98
C GLU A 97 19.92 2.92 -10.89
N THR A 98 20.81 3.88 -10.65
CA THR A 98 21.81 3.84 -9.59
C THR A 98 21.67 5.11 -8.77
N MET A 99 21.57 4.95 -7.46
CA MET A 99 21.50 6.06 -6.51
C MET A 99 22.60 5.90 -5.46
N THR A 100 23.22 7.02 -5.09
CA THR A 100 24.17 7.08 -3.99
C THR A 100 23.53 7.83 -2.83
N ASP A 101 23.66 7.28 -1.63
CA ASP A 101 23.18 7.88 -0.39
C ASP A 101 24.15 7.51 0.75
N LYS A 102 24.04 8.17 1.90
CA LYS A 102 24.85 7.90 3.10
C LYS A 102 24.35 6.61 3.78
N VAL A 103 24.66 5.48 3.17
CA VAL A 103 24.28 4.14 3.64
C VAL A 103 25.51 3.30 3.97
N PRO A 104 25.44 2.42 4.99
CA PRO A 104 26.59 1.61 5.40
C PRO A 104 26.91 0.48 4.41
N GLN A 105 25.99 0.13 3.52
CA GLN A 105 26.12 -0.99 2.58
C GLN A 105 25.40 -0.70 1.27
N ALA A 106 25.97 -1.18 0.16
CA ALA A 106 25.31 -1.20 -1.13
C ALA A 106 24.08 -2.12 -1.10
N ARG A 107 23.05 -1.76 -1.87
CA ARG A 107 21.82 -2.54 -2.00
C ARG A 107 21.38 -2.64 -3.44
N ILE A 108 20.76 -3.76 -3.76
CA ILE A 108 20.19 -4.04 -5.08
C ILE A 108 18.71 -4.31 -4.89
N TYR A 109 17.88 -3.57 -5.62
CA TYR A 109 16.44 -3.80 -5.70
C TYR A 109 16.09 -4.25 -7.11
N ARG A 110 15.20 -5.25 -7.22
CA ARG A 110 14.55 -5.62 -8.47
C ARG A 110 13.06 -5.67 -8.20
N ALA A 111 12.28 -4.95 -8.99
CA ALA A 111 10.85 -4.79 -8.78
C ALA A 111 10.10 -4.88 -10.11
N TRP A 112 8.90 -5.45 -10.04
CA TRP A 112 8.01 -5.68 -11.16
C TRP A 112 6.58 -5.28 -10.76
N ASN A 113 5.82 -4.76 -11.71
CA ASN A 113 4.39 -4.54 -11.53
C ASN A 113 3.69 -5.90 -11.70
N VAL A 114 2.90 -6.29 -10.71
CA VAL A 114 2.21 -7.59 -10.65
C VAL A 114 0.70 -7.41 -10.72
N PRO A 115 -0.07 -8.46 -11.04
CA PRO A 115 -1.53 -8.43 -11.02
C PRO A 115 -2.13 -8.02 -9.67
N GLN A 116 -3.42 -7.65 -9.69
CA GLN A 116 -4.17 -7.25 -8.50
C GLN A 116 -4.32 -8.42 -7.50
N VAL A 117 -4.40 -8.08 -6.21
CA VAL A 117 -4.81 -9.00 -5.14
C VAL A 117 -6.17 -9.66 -5.47
N GLY A 118 -6.29 -10.96 -5.18
CA GLY A 118 -7.50 -11.75 -5.43
C GLY A 118 -7.53 -12.44 -6.81
N THR A 119 -6.40 -12.44 -7.53
CA THR A 119 -6.23 -13.18 -8.79
C THR A 119 -5.37 -14.43 -8.59
N ALA A 120 -5.60 -15.49 -9.38
CA ALA A 120 -4.78 -16.70 -9.30
C ALA A 120 -3.28 -16.42 -9.57
N ASP A 121 -2.98 -15.43 -10.41
CA ASP A 121 -1.60 -15.04 -10.73
C ASP A 121 -0.87 -14.49 -9.49
N ILE A 122 -1.53 -13.72 -8.63
CA ILE A 122 -0.88 -13.19 -7.41
C ILE A 122 -0.60 -14.31 -6.41
N ASP A 123 -1.49 -15.31 -6.30
CA ASP A 123 -1.30 -16.45 -5.41
C ASP A 123 -0.10 -17.28 -5.86
N GLN A 124 0.04 -17.51 -7.17
CA GLN A 124 1.20 -18.20 -7.75
C GLN A 124 2.49 -17.40 -7.55
N LEU A 125 2.46 -16.09 -7.73
CA LEU A 125 3.63 -15.23 -7.51
C LEU A 125 4.05 -15.18 -6.03
N GLN A 126 3.10 -15.24 -5.10
CA GLN A 126 3.40 -15.34 -3.67
C GLN A 126 4.14 -16.64 -3.35
N LEU A 127 3.65 -17.79 -3.83
CA LEU A 127 4.33 -19.07 -3.69
C LEU A 127 5.73 -19.06 -4.33
N PHE A 128 5.85 -18.48 -5.51
CA PHE A 128 7.14 -18.28 -6.17
C PHE A 128 8.09 -17.44 -5.30
N SER A 129 7.60 -16.36 -4.69
CA SER A 129 8.41 -15.47 -3.85
C SER A 129 8.94 -16.18 -2.60
N GLU A 130 8.15 -17.05 -1.99
CA GLU A 130 8.55 -17.88 -0.84
C GLU A 130 9.69 -18.82 -1.21
N VAL A 131 9.55 -19.54 -2.33
CA VAL A 131 10.60 -20.45 -2.84
C VAL A 131 11.87 -19.70 -3.23
N LEU A 132 11.72 -18.51 -3.82
CA LEU A 132 12.84 -17.72 -4.31
C LEU A 132 13.64 -17.08 -3.17
N GLY A 133 12.97 -16.47 -2.18
CA GLY A 133 13.62 -15.62 -1.18
C GLY A 133 12.93 -15.49 0.18
N GLY A 134 11.80 -16.16 0.43
CA GLY A 134 11.00 -15.96 1.65
C GLY A 134 11.53 -16.63 2.92
N ALA A 135 12.40 -17.63 2.79
CA ALA A 135 12.95 -18.39 3.92
C ALA A 135 14.47 -18.55 3.84
N LYS A 136 15.11 -18.94 4.96
CA LYS A 136 16.56 -19.26 4.99
C LYS A 136 16.93 -20.43 4.06
N SER A 137 16.00 -21.35 3.83
CA SER A 137 16.15 -22.47 2.89
C SER A 137 15.79 -22.11 1.45
N SER A 138 15.43 -20.85 1.17
CA SER A 138 15.08 -20.40 -0.18
C SER A 138 16.29 -20.39 -1.11
N ARG A 139 16.01 -20.37 -2.42
CA ARG A 139 17.05 -20.45 -3.45
C ARG A 139 18.07 -19.31 -3.39
N LEU A 140 17.63 -18.08 -3.14
CA LEU A 140 18.53 -16.93 -3.03
C LEU A 140 19.36 -16.98 -1.75
N SER A 141 18.76 -17.31 -0.60
CA SER A 141 19.50 -17.45 0.66
C SER A 141 20.60 -18.51 0.56
N GLN A 142 20.28 -19.72 0.09
CA GLN A 142 21.27 -20.80 -0.07
C GLN A 142 22.43 -20.43 -1.01
N ARG A 143 22.18 -19.58 -2.00
CA ARG A 143 23.18 -19.23 -3.03
C ARG A 143 24.00 -17.99 -2.69
N LEU A 144 23.45 -17.05 -1.92
CA LEU A 144 24.07 -15.74 -1.67
C LEU A 144 24.47 -15.52 -0.22
N GLN A 145 23.99 -16.35 0.71
CA GLN A 145 24.33 -16.29 2.12
C GLN A 145 25.08 -17.57 2.47
N HIS A 146 26.34 -17.43 2.88
CA HIS A 146 27.17 -18.50 3.43
C HIS A 146 27.18 -18.41 4.95
#